data_AF-A0A8T5HCV9-F1
#
_entry.id   AF-A0A8T5HCV9-F1
#
_cell.length_a   1.000
_cell.length_b   1.000
_cell.length_c   1.000
_cell.angle_alpha   90.00
_cell.angle_beta   90.00
_cell.angle_gamma   90.00
#
_symmetry.space_group_name_H-M   'P 1'
#
loop_
_entity.id
_entity.type
_entity.pdbx_description
1 polymer ?
#
loop_
_entity_poly.entity_id
_entity_poly.type
_entity_poly.pdbx_seq_one_letter_code
_entity_poly.pdbx_strand_id
1 'polypeptide(L)'
;MDYFSHAIWSYIFFFRTKKPIYALLCGLIPDTFSWLIYFIFSVVTGNMSRGGPPHLGSIPDWVFTLYDISHSIFVAALVILLIFGICKYYSKKFPIYILAWPIHILIDIPTHTREFLPTPFLWPVSDWVFPGISWGTSWFMTTNLILVIVCLSYVIWWRRKNKEKLK
;
A
#
# COMPACT_ATOMS: atom_id res chain seq x y z
N MET A 1 -6.50 0.96 -9.38
CA MET A 1 -5.39 0.36 -10.18
C MET A 1 -4.08 0.41 -9.38
N ASP A 2 -3.87 1.47 -8.60
CA ASP A 2 -3.11 1.51 -7.33
C ASP A 2 -3.11 0.19 -6.53
N TYR A 3 -4.27 -0.30 -6.06
CA TYR A 3 -4.37 -1.34 -5.02
C TYR A 3 -3.51 -2.60 -5.27
N PHE A 4 -3.66 -3.22 -6.45
CA PHE A 4 -2.90 -4.43 -6.78
C PHE A 4 -1.42 -4.13 -7.06
N SER A 5 -1.11 -2.95 -7.59
CA SER A 5 0.27 -2.54 -7.86
C SER A 5 1.08 -2.46 -6.56
N HIS A 6 0.52 -1.87 -5.49
CA HIS A 6 1.20 -1.80 -4.19
C HIS A 6 1.44 -3.17 -3.57
N ALA A 7 0.48 -4.09 -3.68
CA ALA A 7 0.62 -5.47 -3.21
C ALA A 7 1.79 -6.17 -3.91
N ILE A 8 1.84 -6.05 -5.24
CA ILE A 8 2.85 -6.72 -6.07
C ILE A 8 4.23 -6.08 -5.85
N TRP A 9 4.33 -4.75 -5.82
CA TRP A 9 5.59 -4.06 -5.50
C TRP A 9 6.12 -4.44 -4.13
N SER A 10 5.24 -4.56 -3.12
CA SER A 10 5.63 -5.05 -1.79
C SER A 10 6.16 -6.48 -1.83
N TYR A 11 5.52 -7.37 -2.58
CA TYR A 11 6.05 -8.71 -2.79
C TYR A 11 7.41 -8.71 -3.49
N ILE A 12 7.58 -7.87 -4.52
CA ILE A 12 8.84 -7.71 -5.24
C ILE A 12 9.91 -7.19 -4.28
N PHE A 13 9.75 -6.06 -3.59
CA PHE A 13 10.79 -5.53 -2.70
C PHE A 13 11.23 -6.52 -1.61
N PHE A 14 10.29 -7.30 -1.08
CA PHE A 14 10.55 -8.24 0.01
C PHE A 14 10.70 -9.70 -0.46
N PHE A 15 10.94 -9.96 -1.76
CA PHE A 15 10.93 -11.31 -2.33
C PHE A 15 11.97 -12.26 -1.73
N ARG A 16 13.04 -11.70 -1.15
CA ARG A 16 14.15 -12.43 -0.50
C ARG A 16 13.90 -12.77 0.97
N THR A 17 12.83 -12.23 1.56
CA THR A 17 12.47 -12.56 2.93
C THR A 17 11.95 -13.99 3.04
N LYS A 18 11.95 -14.57 4.25
CA LYS A 18 11.43 -15.92 4.47
C LYS A 18 9.93 -16.04 4.16
N LYS A 19 9.18 -14.95 4.34
CA LYS A 19 7.73 -14.95 4.23
C LYS A 19 7.22 -13.73 3.43
N PRO A 20 7.51 -13.70 2.12
CA PRO A 20 7.28 -12.54 1.24
C PRO A 20 5.79 -12.25 1.01
N ILE A 21 4.92 -13.27 1.19
CA ILE A 21 3.47 -13.11 1.08
C ILE A 21 2.92 -12.17 2.17
N TYR A 22 3.52 -12.14 3.38
CA TYR A 22 3.08 -11.18 4.39
C TYR A 22 3.47 -9.75 4.04
N ALA A 23 4.54 -9.53 3.27
CA ALA A 23 4.87 -8.20 2.77
C ALA A 23 3.81 -7.71 1.78
N LEU A 24 3.30 -8.60 0.92
CA LEU A 24 2.16 -8.31 0.04
C LEU A 24 0.95 -7.84 0.87
N LEU A 25 0.59 -8.60 1.91
CA LEU A 25 -0.54 -8.24 2.77
C LEU A 25 -0.31 -6.93 3.53
N CYS A 26 0.89 -6.72 4.08
CA CYS A 26 1.23 -5.48 4.78
C CYS A 26 1.23 -4.26 3.84
N GLY A 27 1.62 -4.44 2.59
CA GLY A 27 1.55 -3.39 1.57
C GLY A 27 0.12 -3.06 1.12
N LEU A 28 -0.86 -3.90 1.43
CA LEU A 28 -2.29 -3.63 1.17
C LEU A 28 -3.00 -2.96 2.36
N ILE A 29 -2.37 -2.95 3.54
CA ILE A 29 -2.98 -2.37 4.75
C ILE A 29 -3.42 -0.91 4.52
N PRO A 30 -2.61 -0.02 3.93
CA PRO A 30 -2.98 1.40 3.85
C PRO A 30 -4.29 1.63 3.08
N ASP A 31 -4.44 1.01 1.92
CA ASP A 31 -5.66 1.09 1.11
C ASP A 31 -6.85 0.37 1.73
N THR A 32 -6.64 -0.84 2.28
CA THR A 32 -7.73 -1.62 2.88
C THR A 32 -8.35 -0.90 4.07
N PHE A 33 -7.54 -0.14 4.82
CA PHE A 33 -8.00 0.49 6.05
C PHE A 33 -9.13 1.50 5.82
N SER A 34 -9.11 2.25 4.70
CA SER A 34 -10.21 3.17 4.36
C SER A 34 -11.21 2.54 3.38
N TRP A 35 -10.73 2.08 2.22
CA TRP A 35 -11.59 1.74 1.09
C TRP A 35 -12.34 0.43 1.26
N LEU A 36 -11.71 -0.59 1.87
CA LEU A 36 -12.40 -1.86 2.13
C LEU A 36 -13.45 -1.69 3.24
N ILE A 37 -13.16 -0.90 4.26
CA ILE A 37 -14.13 -0.57 5.31
C ILE A 37 -15.32 0.18 4.72
N TYR A 38 -15.07 1.17 3.85
CA TYR A 38 -16.12 1.88 3.12
C TYR A 38 -16.93 0.97 2.20
N PHE A 39 -16.29 0.04 1.49
CA PHE A 39 -16.98 -0.94 0.66
C PHE A 39 -17.93 -1.82 1.50
N ILE A 40 -17.46 -2.37 2.62
CA ILE A 40 -18.28 -3.19 3.52
C ILE A 40 -19.45 -2.36 4.07
N PHE A 41 -19.19 -1.13 4.52
CA PHE A 41 -20.22 -0.21 5.00
C PHE A 41 -21.30 0.05 3.93
N SER A 42 -20.88 0.30 2.69
CA SER A 42 -21.78 0.58 1.57
C SER A 42 -22.65 -0.63 1.20
N VAL A 43 -22.07 -1.83 1.27
CA VAL A 43 -22.82 -3.10 1.06
C VAL A 43 -23.85 -3.30 2.15
N VAL A 44 -23.47 -3.13 3.43
CA VAL A 44 -24.36 -3.36 4.58
C VAL A 44 -25.50 -2.34 4.63
N THR A 45 -25.23 -1.09 4.28
CA THR A 45 -26.22 0.00 4.31
C THR A 45 -27.09 0.08 3.05
N GLY A 46 -26.81 -0.73 2.04
CA GLY A 46 -27.50 -0.68 0.75
C GLY A 46 -27.15 0.53 -0.11
N ASN A 47 -26.15 1.33 0.29
CA ASN A 47 -25.71 2.55 -0.40
C ASN A 47 -24.70 2.26 -1.53
N MET A 48 -24.79 1.09 -2.18
CA MET A 48 -23.95 0.79 -3.33
C MET A 48 -24.33 1.69 -4.50
N SER A 49 -23.42 2.56 -4.92
CA SER A 49 -23.60 3.41 -6.10
C SER A 49 -23.81 2.54 -7.34
N ARG A 50 -24.98 2.68 -7.98
CA ARG A 50 -25.34 1.97 -9.22
C ARG A 50 -24.64 2.62 -10.41
N GLY A 51 -23.40 2.22 -10.65
CA GLY A 51 -22.63 2.60 -11.84
C GLY A 51 -21.70 3.79 -11.61
N GLY A 52 -20.40 3.56 -11.81
CA GLY A 52 -19.34 4.56 -11.68
C GLY A 52 -18.73 4.69 -10.28
N PRO A 53 -17.52 5.26 -10.15
CA PRO A 53 -16.95 5.60 -8.86
C PRO A 53 -17.85 6.63 -8.15
N PRO A 54 -18.06 6.51 -6.83
CA PRO A 54 -18.87 7.47 -6.08
C PRO A 54 -18.29 8.88 -6.21
N HIS A 55 -19.16 9.89 -6.27
CA HIS A 55 -18.72 11.28 -6.19
C HIS A 55 -17.97 11.48 -4.86
N LEU A 56 -16.81 12.15 -4.87
CA LEU A 56 -16.02 12.34 -3.66
C LEU A 56 -16.83 12.98 -2.52
N GLY A 57 -17.77 13.87 -2.85
CA GLY A 57 -18.67 14.50 -1.87
C GLY A 57 -19.78 13.61 -1.29
N SER A 58 -19.99 12.39 -1.80
CA SER A 58 -20.90 11.42 -1.19
C SER A 58 -20.20 10.45 -0.24
N ILE A 59 -18.87 10.52 -0.15
CA ILE A 59 -18.07 9.66 0.71
C ILE A 59 -18.03 10.30 2.11
N PRO A 60 -18.37 9.55 3.18
CA PRO A 60 -18.32 10.09 4.53
C PRO A 60 -16.91 10.53 4.96
N ASP A 61 -16.82 11.60 5.75
CA ASP A 61 -15.55 12.18 6.24
C ASP A 61 -14.68 11.19 7.01
N TRP A 62 -15.30 10.21 7.69
CA TRP A 62 -14.56 9.18 8.42
C TRP A 62 -13.70 8.31 7.48
N VAL A 63 -14.09 8.15 6.21
CA VAL A 63 -13.29 7.40 5.22
C VAL A 63 -11.99 8.14 4.93
N PHE A 64 -12.06 9.45 4.77
CA PHE A 64 -10.88 10.31 4.57
C PHE A 64 -10.02 10.36 5.82
N THR A 65 -10.62 10.39 7.02
CA THR A 65 -9.86 10.28 8.28
C THR A 65 -9.08 8.96 8.37
N LEU A 66 -9.70 7.83 7.98
CA LEU A 66 -9.00 6.55 7.93
C LEU A 66 -7.88 6.55 6.89
N TYR A 67 -8.11 7.20 5.74
CA TYR A 67 -7.11 7.36 4.69
C TYR A 67 -5.91 8.19 5.17
N ASP A 68 -6.15 9.29 5.88
CA ASP A 68 -5.12 10.14 6.49
C ASP A 68 -4.26 9.37 7.50
N ILE A 69 -4.92 8.61 8.38
CA ILE A 69 -4.24 7.76 9.36
C ILE A 69 -3.40 6.71 8.64
N SER A 70 -3.93 6.06 7.60
CA SER A 70 -3.26 4.93 6.96
C SER A 70 -2.12 5.33 6.02
N HIS A 71 -2.14 6.56 5.49
CA HIS A 71 -1.14 7.08 4.55
C HIS A 71 -0.13 8.05 5.17
N SER A 72 -0.16 8.22 6.49
CA SER A 72 0.81 9.05 7.23
C SER A 72 2.11 8.30 7.54
N ILE A 73 3.26 8.91 7.22
CA ILE A 73 4.57 8.36 7.61
C ILE A 73 4.76 8.37 9.13
N PHE A 74 4.15 9.33 9.82
CA PHE A 74 4.25 9.45 11.28
C PHE A 74 3.47 8.33 11.95
N VAL A 75 2.25 8.02 11.47
CA VAL A 75 1.46 6.88 11.95
C VAL A 75 2.17 5.56 11.64
N ALA A 76 2.65 5.38 10.41
CA ALA A 76 3.39 4.17 10.03
C ALA A 76 4.63 3.98 10.90
N ALA A 77 5.41 5.04 11.15
CA ALA A 77 6.57 4.99 12.02
C ALA A 77 6.19 4.63 13.47
N LEU A 78 5.13 5.24 14.01
CA LEU A 78 4.62 4.92 15.35
C LEU A 78 4.25 3.44 15.47
N VAL A 79 3.47 2.90 14.52
CA VAL A 79 3.06 1.50 14.50
C VAL A 79 4.28 0.57 14.40
N ILE A 80 5.25 0.88 13.54
CA ILE A 80 6.49 0.11 13.42
C ILE A 80 7.28 0.11 14.73
N LEU A 81 7.42 1.27 15.38
CA LEU A 81 8.13 1.39 16.66
C LEU A 81 7.43 0.61 17.77
N LEU A 82 6.10 0.64 17.83
CA LEU A 82 5.31 -0.16 18.78
C LEU A 82 5.55 -1.65 18.57
N ILE A 83 5.47 -2.13 17.32
CA ILE A 83 5.71 -3.55 17.01
C ILE A 83 7.15 -3.94 17.30
N PHE A 84 8.11 -3.08 17.00
CA PHE A 84 9.51 -3.28 17.35
C PHE A 84 9.70 -3.39 18.87
N GLY A 85 9.09 -2.50 19.65
CA GLY A 85 9.10 -2.52 21.11
C GLY A 85 8.51 -3.82 21.68
N ILE A 86 7.36 -4.26 21.17
CA ILE A 86 6.71 -5.52 21.56
C ILE A 86 7.61 -6.72 21.22
N CYS A 87 8.19 -6.75 20.01
CA CYS A 87 9.10 -7.83 19.63
C CYS A 87 10.33 -7.87 20.55
N LYS A 88 10.91 -6.72 20.86
CA LYS A 88 12.06 -6.61 21.77
C LYS A 88 11.70 -7.06 23.19
N TYR A 89 10.55 -6.64 23.71
CA TYR A 89 10.06 -7.02 25.04
C TYR A 89 9.87 -8.54 25.18
N TYR A 90 9.33 -9.19 24.14
CA TYR A 90 9.11 -10.65 24.15
C TYR A 90 10.26 -11.46 23.52
N SER A 91 11.43 -10.85 23.26
CA SER A 91 12.58 -11.49 22.60
C SER A 91 12.23 -12.19 21.27
N LYS A 92 11.27 -11.64 20.53
CA LYS A 92 10.85 -12.12 19.21
C LYS A 92 11.61 -11.39 18.10
N LYS A 93 11.78 -12.07 16.96
CA LYS A 93 12.39 -11.47 15.77
C LYS A 93 11.45 -10.43 15.17
N PHE A 94 11.99 -9.27 14.82
CA PHE A 94 11.23 -8.22 14.17
C PHE A 94 10.72 -8.68 12.78
N PRO A 95 9.41 -8.59 12.52
CA PRO A 95 8.83 -8.94 11.22
C PRO A 95 9.15 -7.88 10.15
N ILE A 96 10.25 -8.07 9.42
CA ILE A 96 10.72 -7.11 8.41
C ILE A 96 9.68 -6.78 7.32
N TYR A 97 8.71 -7.68 7.08
CA TYR A 97 7.65 -7.48 6.09
C TYR A 97 6.70 -6.33 6.42
N ILE A 98 6.66 -5.85 7.67
CA ILE A 98 5.87 -4.66 8.07
C ILE A 98 6.39 -3.39 7.40
N LEU A 99 7.66 -3.36 7.01
CA LEU A 99 8.22 -2.25 6.23
C LEU A 99 7.60 -2.11 4.83
N ALA A 100 6.73 -3.04 4.40
CA ALA A 100 5.92 -2.84 3.20
C ALA A 100 4.94 -1.66 3.33
N TRP A 101 4.50 -1.31 4.54
CA TRP A 101 3.62 -0.16 4.77
C TRP A 101 4.30 1.17 4.39
N PRO A 102 5.47 1.56 4.92
CA PRO A 102 6.12 2.80 4.48
C PRO A 102 6.54 2.76 3.01
N ILE A 103 6.83 1.58 2.44
CA ILE A 103 7.08 1.44 1.00
C ILE A 103 5.83 1.78 0.18
N HIS A 104 4.64 1.39 0.64
CA HIS A 104 3.38 1.78 0.01
C HIS A 104 3.28 3.32 -0.03
N ILE A 105 3.41 3.99 1.12
CA ILE A 105 3.33 5.46 1.20
C ILE A 105 4.39 6.13 0.30
N LEU A 106 5.61 5.60 0.26
CA LEU A 106 6.67 6.13 -0.60
C LEU A 106 6.38 5.98 -2.09
N ILE A 107 5.65 4.93 -2.49
CA ILE A 107 5.17 4.79 -3.87
C ILE A 107 4.08 5.83 -4.12
N ASP A 108 3.17 6.06 -3.17
CA ASP A 108 2.03 6.95 -3.38
C ASP A 108 2.41 8.42 -3.55
N ILE A 109 3.41 8.90 -2.80
CA ILE A 109 3.84 10.32 -2.83
C ILE A 109 4.01 10.83 -4.28
N PRO A 110 4.77 10.16 -5.16
CA PRO A 110 4.87 10.58 -6.57
C PRO A 110 3.74 10.07 -7.48
N THR A 111 2.84 9.18 -7.05
CA THR A 111 1.82 8.53 -7.89
C THR A 111 0.38 8.92 -7.56
N HIS A 112 0.19 9.96 -6.76
CA HIS A 112 -1.10 10.58 -6.49
C HIS A 112 -1.06 12.06 -6.83
N THR A 113 -2.11 12.56 -7.48
CA THR A 113 -2.22 13.99 -7.79
C THR A 113 -2.85 14.73 -6.63
N ARG A 114 -2.80 16.06 -6.66
CA ARG A 114 -3.45 16.88 -5.62
C ARG A 114 -4.96 16.82 -5.68
N GLU A 115 -5.50 16.59 -6.87
CA GLU A 115 -6.92 16.64 -7.19
C GLU A 115 -7.63 15.30 -6.93
N PHE A 116 -6.89 14.19 -6.94
CA PHE A 116 -7.46 12.85 -6.80
C PHE A 116 -6.67 12.00 -5.82
N LEU A 117 -7.22 11.85 -4.61
CA LEU A 117 -6.65 11.07 -3.51
C LEU A 117 -5.19 11.44 -3.19
N PRO A 118 -4.90 12.71 -2.84
CA PRO A 118 -3.54 13.11 -2.53
C PRO A 118 -3.02 12.38 -1.30
N THR A 119 -1.78 11.88 -1.33
CA THR A 119 -1.19 11.16 -0.20
C THR A 119 -0.89 12.10 0.97
N PRO A 120 -1.57 11.99 2.12
CA PRO A 120 -1.40 12.85 3.29
C PRO A 120 -0.19 12.39 4.14
N PHE A 121 0.97 12.23 3.49
CA PHE A 121 2.13 11.58 4.08
C PHE A 121 2.68 12.32 5.31
N LEU A 122 2.41 13.63 5.44
CA LEU A 122 2.79 14.46 6.58
C LEU A 122 1.71 14.62 7.65
N TRP A 123 0.53 14.03 7.50
CA TRP A 123 -0.54 14.13 8.48
C TRP A 123 -0.10 13.54 9.84
N PRO A 124 -0.48 14.11 11.00
CA PRO A 124 -1.30 15.31 11.19
C PRO A 124 -0.50 16.62 11.28
N VAL A 125 0.79 16.59 10.92
CA VAL A 125 1.71 17.72 11.12
C VAL A 125 1.56 18.77 10.03
N SER A 126 1.24 18.36 8.80
CA SER A 126 1.08 19.24 7.64
C SER A 126 0.14 18.65 6.62
N ASP A 127 -0.65 19.52 5.97
CA ASP A 127 -1.53 19.19 4.85
C ASP A 127 -0.82 19.32 3.49
N TRP A 128 0.50 19.58 3.49
CA TRP A 128 1.25 19.67 2.24
C TRP A 128 1.35 18.30 1.58
N VAL A 129 0.99 18.26 0.30
CA VAL A 129 0.99 17.04 -0.53
C VAL A 129 1.78 17.25 -1.82
N PHE A 130 2.45 16.20 -2.26
CA PHE A 130 3.28 16.21 -3.46
C PHE A 130 2.39 16.17 -4.73
N PRO A 131 2.68 16.98 -5.77
CA PRO A 131 1.94 16.95 -7.02
C PRO A 131 2.43 15.79 -7.92
N GLY A 132 2.00 14.57 -7.61
CA GLY A 132 2.38 13.36 -8.33
C GLY A 132 1.63 13.13 -9.64
N ILE A 133 1.84 11.95 -10.23
CA ILE A 133 1.24 11.51 -11.48
C ILE A 133 0.04 10.62 -11.19
N SER A 134 -1.10 10.86 -11.83
CA SER A 134 -2.27 9.99 -11.65
C SER A 134 -2.01 8.57 -12.15
N TRP A 135 -2.42 7.56 -11.38
CA TRP A 135 -2.55 6.20 -11.86
C TRP A 135 -3.46 6.05 -13.10
N GLY A 136 -4.36 7.00 -13.36
CA GLY A 136 -5.18 7.04 -14.57
C GLY A 136 -4.40 7.40 -15.84
N THR A 137 -3.18 7.91 -15.73
CA THR A 137 -2.36 8.30 -16.88
C THR A 137 -1.88 7.06 -17.65
N SER A 138 -2.31 6.92 -18.91
CA SER A 138 -2.14 5.69 -19.68
C SER A 138 -0.68 5.25 -19.83
N TRP A 139 0.23 6.16 -20.21
CA TRP A 139 1.64 5.81 -20.38
C TRP A 139 2.25 5.34 -19.05
N PHE A 140 1.90 6.00 -17.94
CA PHE A 140 2.41 5.67 -16.61
C PHE A 140 1.94 4.28 -16.18
N MET A 141 0.65 3.99 -16.37
CA MET A 141 0.09 2.67 -16.08
C MET A 141 0.72 1.57 -16.93
N THR A 142 0.90 1.80 -18.23
CA THR A 142 1.56 0.83 -19.13
C THR A 142 3.00 0.57 -18.71
N THR A 143 3.77 1.62 -18.38
CA THR A 143 5.13 1.49 -17.87
C THR A 143 5.17 0.70 -16.57
N ASN A 144 4.29 1.00 -15.60
CA ASN A 144 4.19 0.26 -14.35
C ASN A 144 3.91 -1.23 -14.60
N LEU A 145 2.97 -1.56 -15.48
CA LEU A 145 2.64 -2.95 -15.79
C LEU A 145 3.82 -3.71 -16.41
N ILE A 146 4.53 -3.09 -17.36
CA ILE A 146 5.74 -3.69 -17.97
C ILE A 146 6.80 -3.93 -16.90
N LEU A 147 7.07 -2.94 -16.04
CA LEU A 147 8.05 -3.06 -14.95
C LEU A 147 7.69 -4.18 -13.98
N VAL A 148 6.42 -4.27 -13.57
CA VAL A 148 5.92 -5.35 -12.71
C VAL A 148 6.17 -6.72 -13.35
N ILE A 149 5.85 -6.90 -14.64
CA ILE A 149 6.05 -8.16 -15.35
C ILE A 149 7.55 -8.52 -15.39
N VAL A 150 8.41 -7.57 -15.73
CA VAL A 150 9.87 -7.78 -15.80
C VAL A 150 10.43 -8.16 -14.42
N CYS A 151 10.07 -7.41 -13.38
CA CYS A 151 10.54 -7.67 -12.02
C CYS A 151 10.02 -9.01 -11.48
N LEU A 152 8.75 -9.36 -11.70
CA LEU A 152 8.21 -10.67 -11.30
C LEU A 152 8.91 -11.82 -12.04
N SER A 153 9.17 -11.66 -13.34
CA SER A 153 9.91 -12.65 -14.13
C SER A 153 11.31 -12.87 -13.57
N TYR A 154 12.01 -11.79 -13.20
CA TYR A 154 13.30 -11.86 -12.50
C TYR A 154 13.20 -12.58 -11.15
N VAL A 155 12.19 -12.25 -10.33
CA VAL A 155 11.96 -12.89 -9.02
C VAL A 155 11.75 -14.40 -9.18
N ILE A 156 10.94 -14.82 -10.15
CA ILE A 156 10.67 -16.23 -10.44
C ILE A 156 11.95 -16.94 -10.88
N TRP A 157 12.70 -16.36 -11.82
CA TRP A 157 13.97 -16.89 -12.28
C TRP A 157 14.97 -17.05 -11.13
N TRP A 158 15.15 -16.01 -10.30
CA TRP A 158 16.05 -16.04 -9.15
C TRP A 158 15.67 -17.14 -8.16
N ARG A 159 14.36 -17.32 -7.90
CA ARG A 159 13.90 -18.37 -6.98
C ARG A 159 14.11 -19.78 -7.53
N ARG A 160 13.94 -19.99 -8.83
CA ARG A 160 14.22 -21.29 -9.47
C ARG A 160 15.70 -21.64 -9.34
N LYS A 161 16.59 -20.73 -9.71
CA LYS A 161 18.04 -20.93 -9.63
C LYS A 161 18.53 -21.24 -8.21
N ASN A 162 17.99 -20.58 -7.19
CA ASN A 162 18.40 -20.85 -5.80
C ASN A 162 17.77 -22.12 -5.20
N LYS A 163 16.62 -22.58 -5.71
CA LYS A 163 16.09 -23.91 -5.34
C LYS A 163 16.97 -25.03 -5.91
N GLU A 164 17.51 -24.86 -7.11
CA GLU A 164 18.41 -25.84 -7.74
C GLU A 164 19.75 -25.94 -7.02
N LYS A 165 20.28 -24.83 -6.48
CA LYS A 165 21.52 -24.84 -5.67
C LYS A 165 21.40 -25.52 -4.30
N LEU A 166 20.18 -25.74 -3.81
CA LEU A 166 19.90 -26.37 -2.52
C LEU A 166 19.55 -27.86 -2.66
N LYS A 167 19.46 -28.37 -3.89
CA LYS A 167 19.36 -29.79 -4.21
C LYS A 167 20.73 -30.35 -4.51
#